data_AF-S5V2V4-F1
#
_entry.id   AF-S5V2V4-F1
#
_cell.length_a   1.000
_cell.length_b   1.000
_cell.length_c   1.000
_cell.angle_alpha   90.00
_cell.angle_beta   90.00
_cell.angle_gamma   90.00
#
_symmetry.space_group_name_H-M   'P 1'
#
loop_
_entity.id
_entity.type
_entity.pdbx_description
1 polymer ?
#
loop_
_entity_poly.entity_id
_entity_poly.type
_entity_poly.pdbx_seq_one_letter_code
_entity_poly.pdbx_strand_id
1 'polypeptide(L)'
;MSSQDLVNELLSMGMTKAEIARAVGRDSAVMTQIERGAKPYRNLEPSLRALRDQRQGKPVTIPEAPRRMTKSGQQAKVRQKTNYADRRVVRVKQQAVRSGARSIRNRLRQAAADGSKVAFTVVYPTSVPIGKSGHREPPASETEHTIELGFGGAHQGEGHAQDMLDRVEAEGGDVGAALSAYIAQNDLGDTEGVTPLAIELRVWG
;
A
#
# COMPACT_ATOMS: atom_id res chain seq x y z
N MET A 1 14.98 -1.41 32.98
CA MET A 1 15.40 -0.53 31.86
C MET A 1 14.75 -1.00 30.59
N SER A 2 14.00 -0.09 29.99
CA SER A 2 13.41 -0.23 28.67
C SER A 2 14.47 -0.07 27.56
N SER A 3 14.11 -0.43 26.32
CA SER A 3 14.93 -0.13 25.14
C SER A 3 15.27 1.37 25.02
N GLN A 4 14.35 2.25 25.40
CA GLN A 4 14.53 3.69 25.32
C GLN A 4 15.60 4.17 26.31
N ASP A 5 15.55 3.71 27.56
CA ASP A 5 16.56 4.03 28.58
C ASP A 5 17.95 3.56 28.13
N LEU A 6 18.03 2.33 27.60
CA LEU A 6 19.28 1.75 27.11
C LEU A 6 19.88 2.52 25.93
N VAL A 7 19.06 2.94 24.97
CA VAL A 7 19.54 3.77 23.85
C VAL A 7 20.01 5.13 24.35
N ASN A 8 19.25 5.78 25.24
CA ASN A 8 19.63 7.09 25.80
C ASN A 8 20.95 7.01 26.59
N GLU A 9 21.16 5.94 27.35
CA GLU A 9 22.43 5.70 28.07
C GLU A 9 23.60 5.46 27.10
N LEU A 10 23.41 4.68 26.04
CA LEU A 10 24.46 4.47 25.03
C LEU A 10 24.80 5.76 24.27
N LEU A 11 23.82 6.62 24.01
CA LEU A 11 24.03 7.94 23.42
C LEU A 11 24.80 8.85 24.38
N SER A 12 24.50 8.84 25.68
CA SER A 12 25.25 9.62 26.68
C SER A 12 26.68 9.11 26.90
N MET A 13 26.95 7.84 26.62
CA MET A 13 28.30 7.26 26.51
C MET A 13 29.04 7.63 25.21
N GLY A 14 28.50 8.55 24.43
CA GLY A 14 29.12 9.09 23.21
C GLY A 14 28.98 8.21 21.97
N MET A 15 28.15 7.16 22.00
CA MET A 15 27.87 6.40 20.78
C MET A 15 26.88 7.14 19.89
N THR A 16 27.05 6.99 18.58
CA THR A 16 26.06 7.45 17.61
C THR A 16 24.96 6.41 17.39
N LYS A 17 23.78 6.86 16.94
CA LYS A 17 22.66 5.97 16.57
C LYS A 17 23.08 4.93 15.52
N ALA A 18 23.95 5.31 14.59
CA ALA A 18 24.46 4.42 13.55
C ALA A 18 25.35 3.31 14.13
N GLU A 19 26.23 3.63 15.07
CA GLU A 19 27.08 2.65 15.75
C GLU A 19 26.27 1.68 16.60
N ILE A 20 25.31 2.20 17.38
CA ILE A 20 24.41 1.36 18.18
C ILE A 20 23.65 0.41 17.26
N ALA A 21 23.08 0.92 16.16
CA ALA A 21 22.34 0.11 15.21
C ALA A 21 23.19 -0.98 14.56
N ARG A 22 24.42 -0.64 14.14
CA ARG A 22 25.36 -1.60 13.56
C ARG A 22 25.71 -2.70 14.55
N ALA A 23 25.99 -2.35 15.80
CA ALA A 23 26.36 -3.31 16.84
C ALA A 23 25.24 -4.31 17.18
N VAL A 24 23.97 -3.91 17.06
CA VAL A 24 22.81 -4.80 17.31
C VAL A 24 22.18 -5.37 16.03
N GLY A 25 22.83 -5.20 14.87
CA GLY A 25 22.37 -5.76 13.58
C GLY A 25 21.05 -5.15 13.09
N ARG A 26 20.89 -3.82 13.20
CA ARG A 26 19.69 -3.06 12.82
C ARG A 26 20.02 -1.81 12.01
N ASP A 27 18.98 -1.20 11.44
CA ASP A 27 19.05 0.09 10.75
C ASP A 27 19.00 1.26 11.76
N SER A 28 19.71 2.35 11.47
CA SER A 28 19.73 3.56 12.32
C SER A 28 18.35 4.17 12.59
N ALA A 29 17.39 4.02 11.67
CA ALA A 29 16.03 4.50 11.85
C ALA A 29 15.31 3.80 13.01
N VAL A 30 15.72 2.57 13.35
CA VAL A 30 15.20 1.85 14.53
C VAL A 30 15.60 2.58 15.81
N MET A 31 16.84 3.08 15.90
CA MET A 31 17.31 3.82 17.09
C MET A 31 16.56 5.13 17.25
N THR A 32 16.30 5.86 16.16
CA THR A 32 15.46 7.06 16.18
C THR A 32 14.04 6.77 16.68
N GLN A 33 13.46 5.62 16.33
CA GLN A 33 12.13 5.25 16.81
C GLN A 33 12.12 4.83 18.28
N ILE A 34 13.18 4.16 18.75
CA ILE A 34 13.35 3.77 20.15
C ILE A 34 13.51 5.02 21.04
N GLU A 35 14.42 5.92 20.67
CA GLU A 35 14.69 7.18 21.37
C GLU A 35 13.40 8.03 21.51
N ARG A 36 12.58 8.09 20.47
CA ARG A 36 11.29 8.79 20.47
C ARG A 36 10.17 8.06 21.23
N GLY A 37 10.41 6.85 21.73
CA GLY A 37 9.39 6.03 22.40
C GLY A 37 8.26 5.57 21.48
N ALA A 38 8.43 5.63 20.15
CA ALA A 38 7.37 5.33 19.19
C ALA A 38 6.93 3.86 19.22
N LYS A 39 7.86 2.95 19.60
CA LYS A 39 7.61 1.52 19.81
C LYS A 39 8.54 0.99 20.91
N PRO A 40 8.12 -0.01 21.69
CA PRO A 40 8.89 -0.48 22.85
C PRO A 40 10.12 -1.33 22.50
N TYR A 41 10.16 -1.97 21.32
CA TYR A 41 11.30 -2.76 20.82
C TYR A 41 11.91 -3.75 21.82
N ARG A 42 11.08 -4.37 22.69
CA ARG A 42 11.53 -5.25 23.79
C ARG A 42 12.45 -6.39 23.35
N ASN A 43 12.33 -6.83 22.10
CA ASN A 43 13.20 -7.85 21.51
C ASN A 43 14.66 -7.41 21.30
N LEU A 44 14.95 -6.11 21.40
CA LEU A 44 16.30 -5.54 21.31
C LEU A 44 16.95 -5.29 22.68
N GLU A 45 16.18 -5.33 23.78
CA GLU A 45 16.69 -5.05 25.12
C GLU A 45 17.88 -5.94 25.53
N PRO A 46 17.91 -7.26 25.23
CA PRO A 46 19.07 -8.10 25.55
C PRO A 46 20.34 -7.63 24.83
N SER A 47 20.24 -7.32 23.53
CA SER A 47 21.37 -6.87 22.71
C SER A 47 21.87 -5.49 23.13
N LEU A 48 20.95 -4.56 23.41
CA LEU A 48 21.29 -3.20 23.87
C LEU A 48 21.94 -3.23 25.26
N ARG A 49 21.46 -4.08 26.17
CA ARG A 49 22.05 -4.25 27.50
C ARG A 49 23.46 -4.84 27.42
N ALA A 50 23.65 -5.87 26.59
CA ALA A 50 24.97 -6.46 26.33
C ALA A 50 25.94 -5.45 25.72
N LEU A 51 25.50 -4.63 24.78
CA LEU A 51 26.32 -3.56 24.19
C LEU A 51 26.75 -2.52 25.24
N ARG A 52 25.83 -2.09 26.11
CA ARG A 52 26.14 -1.19 27.22
C ARG A 52 27.17 -1.82 28.18
N ASP A 53 26.96 -3.07 28.56
CA ASP A 53 27.88 -3.81 29.43
C ASP A 53 29.27 -3.95 28.79
N GLN A 54 29.33 -4.21 27.49
CA GLN A 54 30.58 -4.25 26.73
C GLN A 54 31.28 -2.88 26.71
N ARG A 55 30.55 -1.78 26.53
CA ARG A 55 31.13 -0.41 26.60
C ARG A 55 31.63 -0.04 27.99
N GLN A 56 31.10 -0.67 29.04
CA GLN A 56 31.60 -0.57 30.41
C GLN A 56 32.78 -1.53 30.70
N GLY A 57 33.32 -2.22 29.68
CA GLY A 57 34.48 -3.10 29.81
C GLY A 57 34.15 -4.53 30.27
N LYS A 58 32.87 -4.92 30.34
CA LYS A 58 32.49 -6.30 30.69
C LYS A 58 32.66 -7.23 29.48
N PRO A 59 33.23 -8.43 29.66
CA PRO A 59 33.40 -9.40 28.59
C PRO A 59 32.05 -10.08 28.27
N VAL A 60 31.21 -9.40 27.49
CA VAL A 60 29.87 -9.87 27.10
C VAL A 60 29.76 -9.92 25.58
N THR A 61 29.21 -11.02 25.07
CA THR A 61 28.84 -11.15 23.66
C THR A 61 27.47 -10.52 23.42
N ILE A 62 27.35 -9.71 22.38
CA ILE A 62 26.07 -9.11 22.00
C ILE A 62 25.21 -10.19 21.33
N PRO A 63 24.08 -10.62 21.94
CA PRO A 63 23.20 -11.60 21.30
C PRO A 63 22.57 -11.01 20.05
N GLU A 64 22.45 -11.81 18.99
CA GLU A 64 21.72 -11.40 17.81
C GLU A 64 20.23 -11.29 18.16
N ALA A 65 19.65 -10.10 17.93
CA ALA A 65 18.24 -9.91 18.23
C ALA A 65 17.39 -10.69 17.21
N PRO A 66 16.46 -11.55 17.68
CA PRO A 66 15.65 -12.36 16.79
C PRO A 66 14.86 -11.46 15.84
N ARG A 67 15.02 -11.72 14.53
CA ARG A 67 14.17 -11.13 13.50
C ARG A 67 12.80 -11.77 13.58
N ARG A 68 11.75 -10.99 13.34
CA ARG A 68 10.38 -11.52 13.30
C ARG A 68 10.32 -12.57 12.19
N MET A 69 9.85 -13.76 12.53
CA MET A 69 9.67 -14.86 11.58
C MET A 69 8.20 -14.95 11.14
N THR A 70 7.95 -15.50 9.96
CA THR A 70 6.63 -15.98 9.53
C THR A 70 6.29 -17.25 10.32
N LYS A 71 5.01 -17.67 10.32
CA LYS A 71 4.60 -18.95 10.89
C LYS A 71 5.34 -20.15 10.27
N SER A 72 5.84 -20.01 9.04
CA SER A 72 6.64 -21.00 8.32
C SER A 72 8.15 -20.91 8.57
N GLY A 73 8.60 -20.12 9.55
CA GLY A 73 10.01 -20.03 9.91
C GLY A 73 10.89 -19.25 8.93
N GLN A 74 10.30 -18.43 8.06
CA GLN A 74 11.06 -17.52 7.17
C GLN A 74 11.14 -16.13 7.78
N GLN A 75 12.15 -15.33 7.44
CA GLN A 75 12.19 -13.93 7.90
C GLN A 75 10.96 -13.18 7.37
N ALA A 76 10.21 -12.55 8.28
CA ALA A 76 9.03 -11.78 7.92
C ALA A 76 9.44 -10.56 7.11
N LYS A 77 9.02 -10.50 5.85
CA LYS A 77 9.28 -9.35 4.97
C LYS A 77 8.63 -8.09 5.59
N VAL A 78 9.43 -7.04 5.73
CA VAL A 78 8.93 -5.70 6.04
C VAL A 78 8.09 -5.26 4.84
N ARG A 79 6.83 -4.85 5.06
CA ARG A 79 6.03 -4.21 4.01
C ARG A 79 6.77 -2.97 3.55
N GLN A 80 7.42 -3.03 2.39
CA GLN A 80 7.99 -1.84 1.78
C GLN A 80 6.84 -0.88 1.47
N LYS A 81 7.04 0.41 1.77
CA LYS A 81 6.17 1.45 1.21
C LYS A 81 6.25 1.29 -0.31
N THR A 82 5.09 1.10 -0.94
CA THR A 82 5.00 1.12 -2.40
C THR A 82 5.40 2.51 -2.85
N ASN A 83 6.62 2.64 -3.38
CA ASN A 83 7.04 3.85 -4.09
C ASN A 83 6.21 3.88 -5.39
N TYR A 84 5.28 4.81 -5.49
CA TYR A 84 4.37 4.94 -6.62
C TYR A 84 5.06 5.42 -7.92
N ALA A 85 6.34 5.77 -7.86
CA ALA A 85 7.02 6.48 -8.95
C ALA A 85 7.05 5.73 -10.29
N ASP A 86 6.97 4.40 -10.31
CA ASP A 86 7.23 3.62 -11.53
C ASP A 86 6.22 2.49 -11.82
N ARG A 87 5.01 2.58 -11.26
CA ARG A 87 3.93 1.65 -11.61
C ARG A 87 2.84 2.36 -12.39
N ARG A 88 2.91 2.22 -13.71
CA ARG A 88 1.84 2.56 -14.67
C ARG A 88 0.53 1.81 -14.37
N VAL A 89 0.55 0.82 -13.46
CA VAL A 89 -0.62 0.02 -13.06
C VAL A 89 -0.77 -0.03 -11.55
N VAL A 90 -1.96 0.28 -11.04
CA VAL A 90 -2.33 0.16 -9.61
C VAL A 90 -3.58 -0.70 -9.48
N ARG A 91 -3.48 -1.84 -8.80
CA ARG A 91 -4.62 -2.72 -8.52
C ARG A 91 -4.93 -2.78 -7.03
N VAL A 92 -6.22 -2.75 -6.70
CA VAL A 92 -6.74 -2.94 -5.34
C VAL A 92 -7.81 -4.03 -5.33
N LYS A 93 -7.92 -4.74 -4.19
CA LYS A 93 -8.91 -5.80 -3.97
C LYS A 93 -10.14 -5.28 -3.21
N GLN A 94 -11.21 -6.07 -3.17
CA GLN A 94 -12.53 -5.73 -2.62
C GLN A 94 -12.49 -4.98 -1.28
N GLN A 95 -11.64 -5.37 -0.32
CA GLN A 95 -11.54 -4.68 0.97
C GLN A 95 -11.10 -3.21 0.82
N ALA A 96 -10.17 -2.93 -0.08
CA ALA A 96 -9.74 -1.58 -0.39
C ALA A 96 -10.81 -0.83 -1.20
N VAL A 97 -11.58 -1.52 -2.06
CA VAL A 97 -12.73 -0.94 -2.76
C VAL A 97 -13.78 -0.47 -1.75
N ARG A 98 -14.14 -1.30 -0.77
CA ARG A 98 -15.08 -0.96 0.33
C ARG A 98 -14.64 0.25 1.18
N SER A 99 -13.38 0.66 1.09
CA SER A 99 -12.85 1.83 1.81
C SER A 99 -12.53 3.00 0.87
N GLY A 100 -13.16 3.02 -0.31
CA GLY A 100 -13.06 4.08 -1.32
C GLY A 100 -11.81 4.03 -2.19
N ALA A 101 -11.03 2.93 -2.14
CA ALA A 101 -9.83 2.70 -2.93
C ALA A 101 -8.84 3.88 -2.97
N ARG A 102 -8.53 4.44 -1.80
CA ARG A 102 -7.68 5.64 -1.64
C ARG A 102 -6.35 5.63 -2.42
N SER A 103 -5.71 4.47 -2.55
CA SER A 103 -4.46 4.35 -3.33
C SER A 103 -4.66 4.61 -4.82
N ILE A 104 -5.82 4.23 -5.36
CA ILE A 104 -6.21 4.54 -6.75
C ILE A 104 -6.50 6.04 -6.88
N ARG A 105 -7.27 6.63 -5.96
CA ARG A 105 -7.53 8.08 -5.96
C ARG A 105 -6.25 8.90 -5.92
N ASN A 106 -5.29 8.54 -5.06
CA ASN A 106 -4.01 9.24 -4.97
C ASN A 106 -3.22 9.13 -6.28
N ARG A 107 -3.24 7.96 -6.94
CA ARG A 107 -2.59 7.80 -8.24
C ARG A 107 -3.30 8.58 -9.34
N LEU A 108 -4.63 8.62 -9.32
CA LEU A 108 -5.44 9.38 -10.26
C LEU A 108 -5.17 10.89 -10.15
N ARG A 109 -5.03 11.42 -8.92
CA ARG A 109 -4.61 12.81 -8.68
C ARG A 109 -3.25 13.13 -9.28
N GLN A 110 -2.29 12.22 -9.12
CA GLN A 110 -0.98 12.39 -9.73
C GLN A 110 -1.08 12.39 -11.26
N ALA A 111 -1.77 11.39 -11.84
CA ALA A 111 -1.99 11.30 -13.28
C ALA A 111 -2.71 12.55 -13.84
N ALA A 112 -3.67 13.11 -13.11
CA ALA A 112 -4.36 14.34 -13.48
C ALA A 112 -3.43 15.56 -13.47
N ALA A 113 -2.60 15.70 -12.43
CA ALA A 113 -1.59 16.75 -12.37
C ALA A 113 -0.57 16.64 -13.51
N ASP A 114 -0.26 15.41 -13.94
CA ASP A 114 0.65 15.12 -15.04
C ASP A 114 -0.02 15.17 -16.43
N GLY A 115 -1.32 15.50 -16.52
CA GLY A 115 -2.08 15.53 -17.79
C GLY A 115 -2.22 14.17 -18.49
N SER A 116 -1.99 13.08 -17.76
CA SER A 116 -1.95 11.71 -18.26
C SER A 116 -3.33 11.19 -18.65
N LYS A 117 -3.33 10.12 -19.46
CA LYS A 117 -4.52 9.31 -19.75
C LYS A 117 -4.61 8.12 -18.81
N VAL A 118 -5.81 7.63 -18.57
CA VAL A 118 -6.11 6.53 -17.65
C VAL A 118 -7.21 5.61 -18.17
N ALA A 119 -7.19 4.38 -17.67
CA ALA A 119 -8.22 3.39 -17.88
C ALA A 119 -8.39 2.55 -16.64
N PHE A 120 -9.58 2.01 -16.49
CA PHE A 120 -9.91 1.16 -15.36
C PHE A 120 -10.34 -0.20 -15.85
N THR A 121 -9.91 -1.21 -15.10
CA THR A 121 -10.42 -2.57 -15.25
C THR A 121 -11.11 -2.91 -13.94
N VAL A 122 -12.42 -3.13 -13.99
CA VAL A 122 -13.26 -3.36 -12.81
C VAL A 122 -13.76 -4.79 -12.83
N VAL A 123 -13.53 -5.52 -11.74
CA VAL A 123 -13.90 -6.93 -11.64
C VAL A 123 -15.14 -7.06 -10.77
N TYR A 124 -16.17 -7.71 -11.29
CA TYR A 124 -17.41 -8.03 -10.58
C TYR A 124 -17.64 -9.55 -10.53
N PRO A 125 -18.46 -10.05 -9.59
CA PRO A 125 -18.92 -11.44 -9.62
C PRO A 125 -19.75 -11.71 -10.88
N THR A 126 -19.76 -12.95 -11.37
CA THR A 126 -20.56 -13.35 -12.55
C THR A 126 -22.06 -13.13 -12.43
N SER A 127 -22.58 -12.91 -11.22
CA SER A 127 -23.98 -12.56 -10.98
C SER A 127 -24.37 -11.14 -11.42
N VAL A 128 -23.41 -10.26 -11.70
CA VAL A 128 -23.68 -8.90 -12.19
C VAL A 128 -24.04 -8.95 -13.69
N PRO A 129 -25.23 -8.47 -14.09
CA PRO A 129 -25.56 -8.33 -15.50
C PRO A 129 -24.65 -7.29 -16.19
N ILE A 130 -24.05 -7.64 -17.32
CA ILE A 130 -23.33 -6.68 -18.18
C ILE A 130 -24.35 -6.09 -19.17
N GLY A 131 -24.33 -4.78 -19.35
CA GLY A 131 -25.20 -4.06 -20.28
C GLY A 131 -24.76 -4.24 -21.74
N LYS A 132 -25.58 -3.79 -22.70
CA LYS A 132 -25.39 -4.10 -24.13
C LYS A 132 -24.10 -3.54 -24.72
N SER A 133 -23.51 -2.52 -24.09
CA SER A 133 -22.29 -1.82 -24.50
C SER A 133 -21.04 -2.26 -23.71
N GLY A 134 -21.19 -3.14 -22.71
CA GLY A 134 -20.07 -3.62 -21.90
C GLY A 134 -19.21 -4.65 -22.64
N HIS A 135 -17.90 -4.42 -22.75
CA HIS A 135 -16.97 -5.41 -23.28
C HIS A 135 -16.61 -6.46 -22.22
N ARG A 136 -16.78 -7.74 -22.58
CA ARG A 136 -16.37 -8.88 -21.78
C ARG A 136 -14.94 -9.27 -22.16
N GLU A 137 -13.98 -9.02 -21.28
CA GLU A 137 -12.74 -9.80 -21.35
C GLU A 137 -13.00 -11.23 -20.85
N PRO A 138 -12.23 -12.24 -21.35
CA PRO A 138 -12.28 -13.58 -20.81
C PRO A 138 -12.09 -13.54 -19.29
N PRO A 139 -12.96 -14.22 -18.54
CA PRO A 139 -12.95 -14.12 -17.09
C PRO A 139 -11.62 -14.65 -16.52
N ALA A 140 -11.05 -13.95 -15.53
CA ALA A 140 -9.82 -14.41 -14.85
C ALA A 140 -10.03 -15.72 -14.06
N SER A 141 -11.29 -16.06 -13.77
CA SER A 141 -11.76 -17.33 -13.22
C SER A 141 -13.26 -17.53 -13.51
N GLU A 142 -13.79 -18.75 -13.45
CA GLU A 142 -15.20 -19.07 -13.80
C GLU A 142 -16.28 -18.27 -13.03
N THR A 143 -15.92 -17.64 -11.91
CA THR A 143 -16.84 -16.89 -11.02
C THR A 143 -16.69 -15.37 -11.08
N GLU A 144 -15.77 -14.86 -11.89
CA GLU A 144 -15.50 -13.43 -12.03
C GLU A 144 -15.71 -13.00 -13.48
N HIS A 145 -16.22 -11.80 -13.73
CA HIS A 145 -16.05 -11.18 -15.04
C HIS A 145 -15.51 -9.77 -14.87
N THR A 146 -14.91 -9.28 -15.95
CA THR A 146 -14.21 -8.01 -15.99
C THR A 146 -14.96 -7.05 -16.89
N ILE A 147 -15.24 -5.86 -16.38
CA ILE A 147 -15.70 -4.71 -17.15
C ILE A 147 -14.49 -3.78 -17.35
N GLU A 148 -14.03 -3.67 -18.59
CA GLU A 148 -13.02 -2.70 -19.01
C GLU A 148 -13.68 -1.34 -19.24
N LEU A 149 -13.15 -0.29 -18.61
CA LEU A 149 -13.63 1.08 -18.71
C LEU A 149 -12.53 2.00 -19.25
N GLY A 150 -12.66 2.36 -20.52
CA GLY A 150 -12.03 3.55 -21.09
C GLY A 150 -12.90 4.78 -20.83
N PHE A 151 -12.30 5.86 -20.37
CA PHE A 151 -12.99 7.15 -20.20
C PHE A 151 -12.73 7.98 -21.47
N GLY A 152 -13.60 8.88 -21.92
CA GLY A 152 -13.30 9.77 -23.06
C GLY A 152 -13.62 9.23 -24.46
N GLY A 153 -14.91 9.31 -24.84
CA GLY A 153 -15.35 9.21 -26.24
C GLY A 153 -15.44 7.78 -26.79
N ALA A 154 -16.36 7.60 -27.73
CA ALA A 154 -16.82 6.30 -28.25
C ALA A 154 -15.68 5.28 -28.45
N HIS A 155 -15.75 4.19 -27.69
CA HIS A 155 -14.95 2.97 -27.86
C HIS A 155 -13.46 3.20 -28.09
N GLN A 156 -12.67 3.50 -27.04
CA GLN A 156 -11.32 2.92 -26.87
C GLN A 156 -10.65 3.42 -25.58
N GLY A 157 -10.73 2.59 -24.54
CA GLY A 157 -9.59 2.22 -23.70
C GLY A 157 -8.84 3.25 -22.86
N GLU A 158 -8.98 4.57 -23.04
CA GLU A 158 -8.17 5.59 -22.35
C GLU A 158 -8.85 6.97 -22.32
N GLY A 159 -8.93 7.60 -21.13
CA GLY A 159 -9.49 8.95 -20.97
C GLY A 159 -8.63 9.87 -20.12
N HIS A 160 -8.92 11.17 -20.14
CA HIS A 160 -8.16 12.11 -19.33
C HIS A 160 -8.32 11.80 -17.84
N ALA A 161 -7.20 11.74 -17.13
CA ALA A 161 -7.19 11.51 -15.68
C ALA A 161 -8.02 12.54 -14.91
N GLN A 162 -8.05 13.79 -15.40
CA GLN A 162 -8.83 14.87 -14.80
C GLN A 162 -10.33 14.60 -14.83
N ASP A 163 -10.88 14.17 -15.96
CA ASP A 163 -12.32 13.90 -16.10
C ASP A 163 -12.80 12.83 -15.09
N MET A 164 -11.98 11.80 -14.91
CA MET A 164 -12.29 10.76 -13.94
C MET A 164 -12.04 11.21 -12.50
N LEU A 165 -11.04 12.07 -12.26
CA LEU A 165 -10.82 12.65 -10.94
C LEU A 165 -12.02 13.48 -10.50
N ASP A 166 -12.57 14.31 -11.38
CA ASP A 166 -13.73 15.15 -11.07
C ASP A 166 -14.96 14.31 -10.70
N ARG A 167 -15.16 13.18 -11.40
CA ARG A 167 -16.21 12.20 -11.05
C ARG A 167 -15.97 11.56 -9.68
N VAL A 168 -14.73 11.17 -9.39
CA VAL A 168 -14.36 10.62 -8.08
C VAL A 168 -14.60 11.63 -6.97
N GLU A 169 -14.25 12.90 -7.18
CA GLU A 169 -14.47 13.95 -6.18
C GLU A 169 -15.97 14.28 -6.00
N ALA A 170 -16.79 14.19 -7.06
CA ALA A 170 -18.25 14.30 -6.97
C ALA A 170 -18.88 13.22 -6.08
N GLU A 171 -18.28 12.02 -6.04
CA GLU A 171 -18.68 10.90 -5.17
C GLU A 171 -17.97 10.92 -3.79
N GLY A 172 -17.60 12.10 -3.29
CA GLY A 172 -16.92 12.25 -1.99
C GLY A 172 -15.52 11.62 -1.95
N GLY A 173 -14.95 11.28 -3.11
CA GLY A 173 -13.67 10.64 -3.25
C GLY A 173 -13.69 9.11 -3.19
N ASP A 174 -14.85 8.48 -3.31
CA ASP A 174 -14.98 7.03 -3.43
C ASP A 174 -14.86 6.60 -4.90
N VAL A 175 -13.75 5.92 -5.22
CA VAL A 175 -13.49 5.45 -6.59
C VAL A 175 -14.45 4.35 -7.01
N GLY A 176 -14.87 3.49 -6.08
CA GLY A 176 -15.82 2.41 -6.38
C GLY A 176 -17.19 2.98 -6.73
N ALA A 177 -17.67 3.95 -5.95
CA ALA A 177 -18.93 4.64 -6.22
C ALA A 177 -18.91 5.36 -7.58
N ALA A 178 -17.83 6.11 -7.88
CA ALA A 178 -17.69 6.81 -9.15
C ALA A 178 -17.68 5.88 -10.36
N LEU A 179 -17.03 4.72 -10.25
CA LEU A 179 -17.03 3.70 -11.30
C LEU A 179 -18.40 3.06 -11.47
N SER A 180 -19.08 2.67 -10.38
CA SER A 180 -20.44 2.13 -10.45
C SER A 180 -21.42 3.14 -11.07
N ALA A 181 -21.35 4.41 -10.67
CA ALA A 181 -22.17 5.47 -11.24
C ALA A 181 -21.89 5.66 -12.75
N TYR A 182 -20.62 5.63 -13.16
CA TYR A 182 -20.25 5.71 -14.57
C TYR A 182 -20.77 4.51 -15.38
N ILE A 183 -20.65 3.30 -14.84
CA ILE A 183 -21.15 2.07 -15.48
C ILE A 183 -22.66 2.17 -15.70
N ALA A 184 -23.42 2.61 -14.68
CA ALA A 184 -24.86 2.78 -14.76
C ALA A 184 -25.26 3.88 -15.76
N GLN A 185 -24.59 5.03 -15.73
CA GLN A 185 -24.84 6.16 -16.64
C GLN A 185 -24.67 5.79 -18.13
N ASN A 186 -23.83 4.80 -18.44
CA ASN A 186 -23.48 4.41 -19.81
C ASN A 186 -24.07 3.06 -20.24
N ASP A 187 -24.98 2.48 -19.44
CA ASP A 187 -25.58 1.16 -19.69
C ASP A 187 -24.53 0.05 -19.90
N LEU A 188 -23.42 0.11 -19.16
CA LEU A 188 -22.31 -0.85 -19.26
C LEU A 188 -22.54 -2.08 -18.37
N GLY A 189 -23.46 -2.00 -17.40
CA GLY A 189 -23.79 -3.08 -16.47
C GLY A 189 -24.70 -2.63 -15.32
N ASP A 190 -25.38 -3.58 -14.70
CA ASP A 190 -26.20 -3.35 -13.51
C ASP A 190 -25.39 -3.65 -12.25
N THR A 191 -24.75 -2.61 -11.71
CA THR A 191 -23.83 -2.70 -10.57
C THR A 191 -24.45 -2.19 -9.27
N GLU A 192 -25.76 -1.94 -9.25
CA GLU A 192 -26.43 -1.35 -8.10
C GLU A 192 -26.28 -2.22 -6.85
N GLY A 193 -25.79 -1.62 -5.75
CA GLY A 193 -25.54 -2.33 -4.49
C GLY A 193 -24.39 -3.34 -4.52
N VAL A 194 -23.70 -3.53 -5.64
CA VAL A 194 -22.60 -4.50 -5.76
C VAL A 194 -21.25 -3.81 -5.62
N THR A 195 -20.45 -4.27 -4.66
CA THR A 195 -19.07 -3.83 -4.54
C THR A 195 -18.16 -4.60 -5.50
N PRO A 196 -17.34 -3.93 -6.32
CA PRO A 196 -16.31 -4.58 -7.14
C PRO A 196 -15.39 -5.49 -6.32
N LEU A 197 -15.05 -6.65 -6.88
CA LEU A 197 -14.07 -7.59 -6.35
C LEU A 197 -12.64 -7.05 -6.45
N ALA A 198 -12.36 -6.28 -7.51
CA ALA A 198 -11.10 -5.58 -7.71
C ALA A 198 -11.28 -4.38 -8.63
N ILE A 199 -10.40 -3.41 -8.49
CA ILE A 199 -10.25 -2.30 -9.43
C ILE A 199 -8.77 -2.21 -9.78
N GLU A 200 -8.47 -2.09 -11.06
CA GLU A 200 -7.15 -1.78 -11.58
C GLU A 200 -7.21 -0.46 -12.34
N LEU A 201 -6.21 0.39 -12.13
CA LEU A 201 -5.98 1.65 -12.83
C LEU A 201 -4.73 1.50 -13.67
N ARG A 202 -4.83 1.73 -14.98
CA ARG A 202 -3.71 1.89 -15.92
C ARG A 202 -3.55 3.36 -16.24
N VAL A 203 -2.30 3.83 -16.29
CA VAL A 203 -1.93 5.24 -16.55
C VAL A 203 -0.93 5.30 -17.70
N TRP A 204 -1.21 6.16 -18.67
CA TRP A 204 -0.34 6.48 -19.81
C TRP A 204 0.09 7.93 -19.76
N GLY A 205 1.38 8.14 -19.97
CA GLY A 205 2.06 9.44 -20.10
C GLY A 205 3.28 9.26 -20.98
#